data_AF-A0AA48KAA5-F1
#
_entry.id   AF-A0AA48KAA5-F1
#
_cell.length_a   1.000
_cell.length_b   1.000
_cell.length_c   1.000
_cell.angle_alpha   90.00
_cell.angle_beta   90.00
_cell.angle_gamma   90.00
#
_symmetry.space_group_name_H-M   'P 1'
#
loop_
_entity.id
_entity.type
_entity.pdbx_description
1 polymer ?
#
loop_
_entity_poly.entity_id
_entity_poly.type
_entity_poly.pdbx_seq_one_letter_code
_entity_poly.pdbx_strand_id
1 'polypeptide(L)'
;MRKSLLLLPLLLLACADKGLSTRRGAGGEVVLSASAAPAGLEPGAETPYPLGLPSALKGRATYTANCASCHGTLLTAAEAAEIKKQAALPPTHADYGAKVRELAAEGRWPVMPPKVGPDFTSRAWRFQRTPSQLYRLIAFGRAPRLEGDPAKGFYAHPGPSGKPGEGWMHAIKDLRGDQLVATGDPVPVWNAVYYVWSRAIAAASPTQFKDVWDMYGQNCSVCHGDTAQGNGPLARTLNPPPFDFSNRKALAQSTDAFLFWRISEGGQFKTIPLSVRESMTPESLQQFVHQWSAMPSWRGVLTEDQRWMLVDGVRSRTYEHE
;
A
#
# COMPACT_ATOMS: atom_id res chain seq x y z
N MET A 1 77.70 7.91 5.35
CA MET A 1 77.66 6.72 4.46
C MET A 1 76.30 6.69 3.77
N ARG A 2 76.35 6.50 2.46
CA ARG A 2 75.35 6.52 1.36
C ARG A 2 73.83 6.66 1.62
N LYS A 3 73.27 7.70 0.95
CA LYS A 3 71.89 7.83 0.44
C LYS A 3 71.65 6.82 -0.71
N SER A 4 70.41 6.37 -0.92
CA SER A 4 69.84 6.07 -2.25
C SER A 4 68.31 6.02 -2.22
N LEU A 5 67.68 7.02 -2.85
CA LEU A 5 66.38 6.95 -3.51
C LEU A 5 66.49 6.01 -4.72
N LEU A 6 65.43 5.28 -5.06
CA LEU A 6 65.22 4.75 -6.42
C LEU A 6 63.76 4.93 -6.84
N LEU A 7 63.62 5.58 -8.00
CA LEU A 7 62.43 6.02 -8.72
C LEU A 7 62.23 5.14 -9.96
N LEU A 8 60.96 4.82 -10.27
CA LEU A 8 60.33 4.57 -11.60
C LEU A 8 60.84 3.36 -12.45
N PRO A 9 60.07 2.83 -13.45
CA PRO A 9 59.21 3.57 -14.39
C PRO A 9 57.83 2.98 -14.76
N LEU A 10 56.94 3.92 -15.13
CA LEU A 10 55.82 3.75 -16.05
C LEU A 10 56.39 3.49 -17.47
N LEU A 11 55.89 2.48 -18.19
CA LEU A 11 56.08 2.35 -19.63
C LEU A 11 54.71 2.42 -20.33
N LEU A 12 54.44 3.58 -20.91
CA LEU A 12 53.54 3.78 -22.04
C LEU A 12 54.22 3.21 -23.29
N LEU A 13 53.51 2.37 -24.05
CA LEU A 13 53.81 2.16 -25.47
C LEU A 13 52.52 2.30 -26.28
N ALA A 14 52.62 3.12 -27.31
CA ALA A 14 51.54 3.61 -28.16
C ALA A 14 51.49 2.87 -29.52
N CYS A 15 50.32 3.04 -30.17
CA CYS A 15 50.06 3.03 -31.61
C CYS A 15 50.08 1.70 -32.39
N ALA A 16 48.96 1.38 -33.05
CA ALA A 16 48.86 1.47 -34.52
C ALA A 16 47.41 1.28 -35.03
N ASP A 17 47.06 2.18 -35.96
CA ASP A 17 45.87 2.26 -36.81
C ASP A 17 45.61 1.00 -37.66
N LYS A 18 44.32 0.74 -37.93
CA LYS A 18 43.69 0.11 -39.12
C LYS A 18 42.23 -0.22 -38.75
N GLY A 19 41.16 0.22 -39.40
CA GLY A 19 40.91 1.01 -40.59
C GLY A 19 39.38 1.02 -40.80
N LEU A 20 38.83 2.10 -41.35
CA LEU A 20 37.42 2.17 -41.75
C LEU A 20 37.12 1.15 -42.85
N SER A 21 35.99 0.45 -42.73
CA SER A 21 35.26 -0.07 -43.90
C SER A 21 33.78 0.30 -43.79
N THR A 22 33.34 0.96 -44.84
CA THR A 22 32.04 1.56 -45.10
C THR A 22 30.99 0.50 -45.45
N ARG A 23 29.80 0.56 -44.84
CA ARG A 23 28.54 0.31 -45.56
C ARG A 23 27.45 1.26 -45.08
N ARG A 24 27.07 2.19 -45.96
CA ARG A 24 25.80 2.93 -45.96
C ARG A 24 24.97 2.45 -47.16
N GLY A 25 23.66 2.40 -46.97
CA GLY A 25 22.64 2.27 -48.02
C GLY A 25 21.66 1.13 -47.70
N ALA A 26 20.34 1.30 -47.70
CA ALA A 26 19.51 2.44 -48.02
C ALA A 26 18.06 2.14 -47.56
N GLY A 27 17.27 3.19 -47.27
CA GLY A 27 15.83 3.28 -47.52
C GLY A 27 14.87 2.33 -46.77
N GLY A 28 13.98 2.91 -45.95
CA GLY A 28 12.81 2.19 -45.43
C GLY A 28 12.01 3.00 -44.42
N GLU A 29 11.11 3.83 -44.94
CA GLU A 29 9.87 4.37 -44.34
C GLU A 29 9.79 4.71 -42.85
N VAL A 30 9.56 6.00 -42.58
CA VAL A 30 8.89 6.49 -41.37
C VAL A 30 7.46 5.99 -41.39
N VAL A 31 7.18 4.89 -40.70
CA VAL A 31 5.79 4.50 -40.41
C VAL A 31 5.37 5.18 -39.11
N LEU A 32 4.71 6.34 -39.26
CA LEU A 32 3.74 6.81 -38.28
C LEU A 32 2.63 5.75 -38.22
N SER A 33 2.65 4.90 -37.19
CA SER A 33 1.46 4.13 -36.85
C SER A 33 0.66 4.93 -35.81
N ALA A 34 -0.43 5.50 -36.30
CA ALA A 34 -1.50 6.04 -35.49
C ALA A 34 -2.20 4.91 -34.72
N SER A 35 -2.69 5.28 -33.52
CA SER A 35 -3.75 4.58 -32.78
C SER A 35 -3.41 3.20 -32.22
N ALA A 36 -2.62 3.18 -31.14
CA ALA A 36 -2.81 2.17 -30.09
C ALA A 36 -3.56 2.82 -28.93
N ALA A 37 -4.81 2.40 -28.71
CA ALA A 37 -5.48 2.59 -27.43
C ALA A 37 -4.57 2.04 -26.31
N PRO A 38 -4.52 2.66 -25.12
CA PRO A 38 -3.56 2.29 -24.10
C PRO A 38 -3.77 0.83 -23.67
N ALA A 39 -2.65 0.11 -23.62
CA ALA A 39 -2.54 -1.30 -23.29
C ALA A 39 -3.42 -1.64 -22.07
N GLY A 40 -4.38 -2.53 -22.30
CA GLY A 40 -5.06 -3.23 -21.23
C GLY A 40 -4.02 -3.97 -20.40
N LEU A 41 -4.19 -3.94 -19.08
CA LEU A 41 -3.41 -4.70 -18.10
C LEU A 41 -3.17 -6.14 -18.58
N GLU A 42 -1.97 -6.43 -19.05
CA GLU A 42 -1.47 -7.79 -19.21
C GLU A 42 -1.67 -8.52 -17.87
N PRO A 43 -2.30 -9.71 -17.85
CA PRO A 43 -2.38 -10.54 -16.64
C PRO A 43 -0.97 -10.96 -16.21
N GLY A 44 -0.29 -10.10 -15.45
CA GLY A 44 1.12 -10.28 -15.10
C GLY A 44 1.94 -8.99 -14.99
N ALA A 45 1.44 -7.85 -15.47
CA ALA A 45 2.15 -6.57 -15.28
C ALA A 45 2.28 -6.24 -13.79
N GLU A 46 3.51 -6.28 -13.28
CA GLU A 46 3.81 -6.09 -11.86
C GLU A 46 3.35 -4.70 -11.40
N THR A 47 2.67 -4.62 -10.25
CA THR A 47 2.32 -3.31 -9.68
C THR A 47 3.61 -2.57 -9.33
N PRO A 48 3.90 -1.40 -9.92
CA PRO A 48 5.15 -0.70 -9.68
C PRO A 48 5.19 -0.23 -8.23
N TYR A 49 6.25 -0.55 -7.51
CA TYR A 49 6.44 -0.13 -6.13
C TYR A 49 7.54 0.93 -6.04
N PRO A 50 7.32 2.08 -5.38
CA PRO A 50 8.32 3.13 -5.29
C PRO A 50 9.54 2.69 -4.47
N LEU A 51 10.70 3.26 -4.77
CA LEU A 51 11.92 3.01 -4.02
C LEU A 51 11.82 3.54 -2.57
N GLY A 52 11.10 4.65 -2.36
CA GLY A 52 10.81 5.24 -1.04
C GLY A 52 9.51 4.73 -0.41
N LEU A 53 9.32 4.99 0.88
CA LEU A 53 8.03 4.74 1.53
C LEU A 53 6.99 5.72 0.94
N PRO A 54 5.83 5.22 0.49
CA PRO A 54 4.70 6.10 0.28
C PRO A 54 4.29 6.72 1.63
N SER A 55 3.63 7.87 1.59
CA SER A 55 3.35 8.68 2.77
C SER A 55 1.86 8.89 2.91
N ALA A 56 1.29 8.47 4.04
CA ALA A 56 -0.11 8.77 4.36
C ALA A 56 -0.31 10.28 4.51
N LEU A 57 0.66 10.95 5.15
CA LEU A 57 0.66 12.41 5.33
C LEU A 57 0.61 13.15 3.99
N LYS A 58 1.47 12.80 3.03
CA LYS A 58 1.43 13.40 1.67
C LYS A 58 0.19 12.97 0.90
N GLY A 59 -0.29 11.74 1.12
CA GLY A 59 -1.48 11.19 0.49
C GLY A 59 -2.77 11.92 0.81
N ARG A 60 -2.84 12.62 1.94
CA ARG A 60 -4.00 13.47 2.26
C ARG A 60 -4.23 14.56 1.21
N ALA A 61 -3.18 15.26 0.79
CA ALA A 61 -3.30 16.33 -0.21
C ALA A 61 -3.75 15.75 -1.56
N THR A 62 -3.11 14.64 -1.97
CA THR A 62 -3.51 13.90 -3.18
C THR A 62 -4.98 13.46 -3.11
N TYR A 63 -5.41 12.86 -1.99
CA TYR A 63 -6.77 12.40 -1.83
C TYR A 63 -7.78 13.55 -1.83
N THR A 64 -7.47 14.65 -1.15
CA THR A 64 -8.35 15.83 -1.07
C THR A 64 -8.55 16.44 -2.44
N ALA A 65 -7.48 16.55 -3.24
CA ALA A 65 -7.53 17.18 -4.56
C ALA A 65 -8.20 16.32 -5.64
N ASN A 66 -8.23 14.99 -5.47
CA ASN A 66 -8.62 14.06 -6.54
C ASN A 66 -9.79 13.12 -6.19
N CYS A 67 -9.98 12.77 -4.91
CA CYS A 67 -10.87 11.69 -4.50
C CYS A 67 -12.04 12.17 -3.62
N ALA A 68 -11.82 13.24 -2.85
CA ALA A 68 -12.76 13.67 -1.81
C ALA A 68 -14.12 14.14 -2.35
N SER A 69 -14.21 14.58 -3.60
CA SER A 69 -15.49 14.96 -4.23
C SER A 69 -16.49 13.80 -4.35
N CYS A 70 -16.00 12.55 -4.45
CA CYS A 70 -16.83 11.34 -4.57
C CYS A 70 -16.86 10.51 -3.28
N HIS A 71 -15.76 10.50 -2.52
CA HIS A 71 -15.61 9.65 -1.33
C HIS A 71 -15.75 10.42 0.01
N GLY A 72 -15.85 11.75 -0.07
CA GLY A 72 -15.81 12.67 1.06
C GLY A 72 -14.43 12.91 1.62
N THR A 73 -14.32 13.84 2.57
CA THR A 73 -13.06 14.18 3.22
C THR A 73 -12.85 13.28 4.44
N LEU A 74 -11.78 12.50 4.45
CA LEU A 74 -11.50 11.56 5.53
C LEU A 74 -10.69 12.25 6.64
N LEU A 75 -11.34 12.73 7.68
CA LEU A 75 -10.67 13.32 8.85
C LEU A 75 -9.82 12.30 9.61
N THR A 76 -8.65 12.71 10.15
CA THR A 76 -7.92 11.95 11.19
C THR A 76 -8.76 11.70 12.43
N ALA A 77 -8.45 10.70 13.26
CA ALA A 77 -9.18 10.55 14.52
C ALA A 77 -8.95 11.73 15.45
N ALA A 78 -7.73 12.29 15.45
CA ALA A 78 -7.42 13.52 16.15
C ALA A 78 -8.24 14.69 15.60
N GLU A 79 -8.37 14.82 14.27
CA GLU A 79 -9.18 15.86 13.64
C GLU A 79 -10.66 15.67 13.87
N ALA A 80 -11.18 14.44 13.78
CA ALA A 80 -12.57 14.16 14.08
C ALA A 80 -12.89 14.45 15.55
N ALA A 81 -11.99 14.11 16.48
CA ALA A 81 -12.12 14.44 17.90
C ALA A 81 -12.03 15.94 18.15
N GLU A 82 -11.09 16.62 17.50
CA GLU A 82 -10.90 18.06 17.65
C GLU A 82 -12.08 18.84 17.05
N ILE A 83 -12.56 18.46 15.87
CA ILE A 83 -13.75 19.07 15.28
C ILE A 83 -14.96 18.76 16.16
N LYS A 84 -15.16 17.54 16.69
CA LYS A 84 -16.24 17.24 17.66
C LYS A 84 -16.17 18.14 18.90
N LYS A 85 -14.98 18.37 19.43
CA LYS A 85 -14.72 19.23 20.59
C LYS A 85 -15.01 20.70 20.28
N GLN A 86 -14.48 21.21 19.16
CA GLN A 86 -14.68 22.60 18.71
C GLN A 86 -16.13 22.89 18.32
N ALA A 87 -16.81 21.91 17.73
CA ALA A 87 -18.18 22.02 17.28
C ALA A 87 -19.22 21.84 18.40
N ALA A 88 -18.78 21.51 19.64
CA ALA A 88 -19.65 21.19 20.77
C ALA A 88 -20.75 20.18 20.40
N LEU A 89 -20.38 19.14 19.65
CA LEU A 89 -21.36 18.17 19.14
C LEU A 89 -22.03 17.40 20.29
N PRO A 90 -23.35 17.12 20.21
CA PRO A 90 -24.07 16.37 21.22
C PRO A 90 -23.42 14.98 21.44
N PRO A 91 -23.32 14.52 22.69
CA PRO A 91 -22.70 13.23 23.01
C PRO A 91 -23.53 12.02 22.54
N THR A 92 -24.80 12.22 22.19
CA THR A 92 -25.75 11.17 21.82
C THR A 92 -26.23 11.30 20.37
N HIS A 93 -26.53 10.16 19.74
CA HIS A 93 -26.91 10.06 18.33
C HIS A 93 -28.19 10.82 17.92
N ALA A 94 -29.10 11.11 18.87
CA ALA A 94 -30.42 11.68 18.58
C ALA A 94 -30.36 13.06 17.91
N ASP A 95 -29.48 13.96 18.39
CA ASP A 95 -29.34 15.33 17.87
C ASP A 95 -28.10 15.53 16.98
N TYR A 96 -27.25 14.51 16.91
CA TYR A 96 -25.98 14.53 16.19
C TYR A 96 -26.16 14.85 14.70
N GLY A 97 -27.13 14.20 14.04
CA GLY A 97 -27.35 14.36 12.61
C GLY A 97 -27.85 15.76 12.22
N ALA A 98 -28.66 16.40 13.07
CA ALA A 98 -29.15 17.76 12.83
C ALA A 98 -28.03 18.79 13.00
N LYS A 99 -27.25 18.67 14.08
CA LYS A 99 -26.15 19.59 14.37
C LYS A 99 -25.01 19.50 13.33
N VAL A 100 -24.69 18.29 12.86
CA VAL A 100 -23.71 18.10 11.78
C VAL A 100 -24.16 18.78 10.49
N ARG A 101 -25.46 18.71 10.13
CA ARG A 101 -25.99 19.39 8.94
C ARG A 101 -25.95 20.92 9.05
N GLU A 102 -26.26 21.45 10.24
CA GLU A 102 -26.16 22.89 10.55
C GLU A 102 -24.72 23.39 10.38
N LEU A 103 -23.75 22.73 11.02
CA LEU A 103 -22.34 23.11 10.94
C LEU A 103 -21.76 22.93 9.54
N ALA A 104 -22.24 21.94 8.78
CA ALA A 104 -21.85 21.71 7.40
C ALA A 104 -22.34 22.84 6.48
N ALA A 105 -23.54 23.37 6.72
CA ALA A 105 -24.05 24.55 6.01
C ALA A 105 -23.26 25.83 6.34
N GLU A 106 -22.72 25.93 7.55
CA GLU A 106 -21.84 27.03 7.99
C GLU A 106 -20.39 26.89 7.50
N GLY A 107 -20.04 25.81 6.79
CA GLY A 107 -18.66 25.50 6.41
C GLY A 107 -17.74 25.13 7.58
N ARG A 108 -18.30 24.92 8.77
CA ARG A 108 -17.60 24.57 10.03
C ARG A 108 -17.50 23.06 10.25
N TRP A 109 -18.19 22.28 9.44
CA TRP A 109 -18.09 20.83 9.40
C TRP A 109 -17.88 20.37 7.96
N PRO A 110 -16.98 19.41 7.69
CA PRO A 110 -16.79 18.89 6.35
C PRO A 110 -18.09 18.29 5.81
N VAL A 111 -18.61 18.85 4.72
CA VAL A 111 -19.75 18.28 3.99
C VAL A 111 -19.26 16.98 3.35
N MET A 112 -19.68 15.85 3.88
CA MET A 112 -19.42 14.56 3.26
C MET A 112 -20.44 14.39 2.12
N PRO A 113 -20.03 14.39 0.84
CA PRO A 113 -20.92 14.00 -0.25
C PRO A 113 -21.46 12.58 -0.01
N PRO A 114 -22.59 12.20 -0.63
CA PRO A 114 -23.06 10.83 -0.58
C PRO A 114 -21.92 9.88 -0.98
N LYS A 115 -21.52 9.00 -0.05
CA LYS A 115 -20.38 8.10 -0.24
C LYS A 115 -20.62 7.21 -1.45
N VAL A 116 -19.75 7.32 -2.45
CA VAL A 116 -19.58 6.28 -3.47
C VAL A 116 -18.50 5.32 -2.99
N GLY A 117 -18.80 4.04 -2.89
CA GLY A 117 -17.84 3.02 -2.45
C GLY A 117 -17.78 2.83 -0.92
N PRO A 118 -16.70 2.18 -0.40
CA PRO A 118 -16.66 1.71 0.97
C PRO A 118 -16.44 2.84 2.00
N ASP A 119 -16.84 2.57 3.25
CA ASP A 119 -16.47 3.40 4.38
C ASP A 119 -14.99 3.21 4.74
N PHE A 120 -14.12 4.09 4.26
CA PHE A 120 -12.67 4.05 4.52
C PHE A 120 -12.27 4.20 6.00
N THR A 121 -13.19 4.57 6.89
CA THR A 121 -12.93 4.67 8.34
C THR A 121 -13.11 3.33 9.08
N SER A 122 -13.80 2.37 8.47
CA SER A 122 -14.00 1.03 9.04
C SER A 122 -12.91 0.05 8.60
N ARG A 123 -12.68 -1.03 9.35
CA ARG A 123 -11.80 -2.13 8.89
C ARG A 123 -12.44 -3.00 7.81
N ALA A 124 -13.77 -3.00 7.69
CA ALA A 124 -14.52 -3.96 6.87
C ALA A 124 -14.12 -3.97 5.38
N TRP A 125 -13.67 -2.83 4.83
CA TRP A 125 -13.27 -2.75 3.43
C TRP A 125 -11.87 -3.33 3.18
N ARG A 126 -10.98 -3.34 4.18
CA ARG A 126 -9.60 -3.83 4.03
C ARG A 126 -9.51 -5.34 3.83
N PHE A 127 -10.56 -6.07 4.18
CA PHE A 127 -10.68 -7.51 3.89
C PHE A 127 -10.82 -7.81 2.40
N GLN A 128 -11.38 -6.87 1.65
CA GLN A 128 -11.86 -7.15 0.29
C GLN A 128 -10.79 -6.96 -0.77
N ARG A 129 -9.63 -6.35 -0.46
CA ARG A 129 -8.55 -6.08 -1.41
C ARG A 129 -7.19 -6.02 -0.75
N THR A 130 -6.17 -6.38 -1.50
CA THR A 130 -4.78 -6.04 -1.19
C THR A 130 -4.50 -4.57 -1.53
N PRO A 131 -3.51 -3.91 -0.90
CA PRO A 131 -3.09 -2.58 -1.32
C PRO A 131 -2.75 -2.48 -2.82
N SER A 132 -2.15 -3.53 -3.40
CA SER A 132 -1.83 -3.61 -4.83
C SER A 132 -3.07 -3.65 -5.72
N GLN A 133 -4.14 -4.32 -5.28
CA GLN A 133 -5.40 -4.33 -6.01
C GLN A 133 -6.09 -2.97 -5.94
N LEU A 134 -6.05 -2.31 -4.78
CA LEU A 134 -6.56 -0.95 -4.65
C LEU A 134 -5.77 0.03 -5.52
N TYR A 135 -4.44 -0.10 -5.56
CA TYR A 135 -3.60 0.65 -6.47
C TYR A 135 -4.04 0.46 -7.91
N ARG A 136 -4.21 -0.79 -8.39
CA ARG A 136 -4.61 -1.04 -9.79
C ARG A 136 -5.98 -0.48 -10.10
N LEU A 137 -6.92 -0.57 -9.15
CA LEU A 137 -8.25 0.01 -9.28
C LEU A 137 -8.19 1.52 -9.45
N ILE A 138 -7.37 2.23 -8.67
CA ILE A 138 -7.22 3.68 -8.75
C ILE A 138 -6.44 4.07 -10.01
N ALA A 139 -5.27 3.48 -10.21
CA ALA A 139 -4.35 3.81 -11.31
C ALA A 139 -4.97 3.57 -12.69
N PHE A 140 -5.58 2.41 -12.88
CA PHE A 140 -6.00 1.92 -14.21
C PHE A 140 -7.51 1.75 -14.34
N GLY A 141 -8.26 2.11 -13.30
CA GLY A 141 -9.71 1.99 -13.28
C GLY A 141 -10.18 0.54 -13.21
N ARG A 142 -9.29 -0.44 -13.16
CA ARG A 142 -9.63 -1.87 -13.23
C ARG A 142 -8.81 -2.67 -12.24
N ALA A 143 -9.50 -3.51 -11.47
CA ALA A 143 -8.86 -4.53 -10.65
C ALA A 143 -9.60 -5.87 -10.80
N PRO A 144 -8.87 -7.00 -10.87
CA PRO A 144 -9.47 -8.33 -10.80
C PRO A 144 -10.33 -8.44 -9.54
N ARG A 145 -11.45 -9.17 -9.63
CA ARG A 145 -12.18 -9.55 -8.42
C ARG A 145 -11.34 -10.57 -7.62
N LEU A 146 -11.49 -10.60 -6.29
CA LEU A 146 -10.85 -11.63 -5.45
C LEU A 146 -11.32 -13.03 -5.87
N GLU A 147 -12.60 -13.19 -6.19
CA GLU A 147 -13.13 -14.46 -6.67
C GLU A 147 -12.53 -14.83 -8.04
N GLY A 148 -11.76 -15.92 -8.05
CA GLY A 148 -11.11 -16.53 -9.20
C GLY A 148 -12.09 -17.14 -10.20
N ASP A 149 -12.88 -16.31 -10.86
CA ASP A 149 -13.55 -16.62 -12.11
C ASP A 149 -13.27 -15.50 -13.12
N PRO A 150 -12.43 -15.73 -14.14
CA PRO A 150 -12.20 -14.78 -15.23
C PRO A 150 -13.49 -14.32 -15.92
N ALA A 151 -14.58 -15.10 -15.84
CA ALA A 151 -15.88 -14.76 -16.41
C ALA A 151 -16.67 -13.74 -15.58
N LYS A 152 -16.34 -13.49 -14.31
CA LYS A 152 -17.02 -12.49 -13.44
C LYS A 152 -16.52 -11.06 -13.64
N GLY A 153 -15.60 -10.83 -14.58
CA GLY A 153 -15.15 -9.51 -15.02
C GLY A 153 -14.27 -8.75 -14.00
N PHE A 154 -14.15 -7.43 -14.17
CA PHE A 154 -13.30 -6.56 -13.34
C PHE A 154 -14.16 -5.61 -12.49
N TYR A 155 -13.63 -5.18 -11.35
CA TYR A 155 -14.14 -3.96 -10.72
C TYR A 155 -13.72 -2.77 -11.57
N ALA A 156 -14.67 -1.91 -11.91
CA ALA A 156 -14.43 -0.68 -12.65
C ALA A 156 -14.53 0.53 -11.72
N HIS A 157 -13.48 1.32 -11.67
CA HIS A 157 -13.44 2.62 -11.00
C HIS A 157 -13.38 3.73 -12.06
N PRO A 158 -14.17 4.81 -11.91
CA PRO A 158 -14.15 5.90 -12.87
C PRO A 158 -12.80 6.61 -12.86
N GLY A 159 -12.42 7.19 -14.00
CA GLY A 159 -11.33 8.17 -14.07
C GLY A 159 -11.85 9.61 -13.97
N PRO A 160 -11.01 10.60 -14.28
CA PRO A 160 -11.38 12.02 -14.27
C PRO A 160 -12.56 12.38 -15.16
N SER A 161 -12.78 11.64 -16.26
CA SER A 161 -13.94 11.86 -17.14
C SER A 161 -15.25 11.29 -16.59
N GLY A 162 -15.19 10.57 -15.46
CA GLY A 162 -16.32 9.80 -14.93
C GLY A 162 -16.51 8.45 -15.60
N LYS A 163 -15.76 8.13 -16.67
CA LYS A 163 -15.88 6.85 -17.40
C LYS A 163 -15.35 5.69 -16.55
N PRO A 164 -16.17 4.64 -16.28
CA PRO A 164 -15.71 3.45 -15.58
C PRO A 164 -14.56 2.75 -16.32
N GLY A 165 -13.50 2.38 -15.59
CA GLY A 165 -12.36 1.66 -16.16
C GLY A 165 -11.28 2.53 -16.79
N GLU A 166 -11.36 3.86 -16.64
CA GLU A 166 -10.34 4.82 -17.12
C GLU A 166 -9.13 4.91 -16.17
N GLY A 167 -9.37 5.00 -14.86
CA GLY A 167 -8.32 5.17 -13.87
C GLY A 167 -7.76 6.59 -13.80
N TRP A 168 -6.79 6.79 -12.90
CA TRP A 168 -6.30 8.11 -12.50
C TRP A 168 -4.79 8.29 -12.70
N MET A 169 -4.04 7.26 -13.10
CA MET A 169 -2.57 7.28 -13.20
C MET A 169 -2.00 8.53 -13.91
N HIS A 170 -2.66 8.97 -14.98
CA HIS A 170 -2.20 10.09 -15.81
C HIS A 170 -2.90 11.41 -15.50
N ALA A 171 -3.68 11.49 -14.43
CA ALA A 171 -4.50 12.65 -14.10
C ALA A 171 -4.55 12.97 -12.61
N ILE A 172 -3.86 12.21 -11.75
CA ILE A 172 -3.70 12.58 -10.35
C ILE A 172 -2.93 13.89 -10.26
N LYS A 173 -3.57 14.88 -9.65
CA LYS A 173 -2.93 16.10 -9.19
C LYS A 173 -2.10 15.78 -7.96
N ASP A 174 -0.79 15.68 -8.13
CA ASP A 174 0.18 15.60 -7.03
C ASP A 174 0.90 16.93 -6.91
N LEU A 175 0.69 17.63 -5.80
CA LEU A 175 1.37 18.88 -5.47
C LEU A 175 2.55 18.52 -4.56
N ARG A 176 3.75 18.40 -5.13
CA ARG A 176 5.00 18.31 -4.36
C ARG A 176 5.55 19.73 -4.17
N GLY A 177 4.94 20.48 -3.26
CA GLY A 177 5.10 21.93 -3.20
C GLY A 177 4.28 22.61 -4.31
N ASP A 178 4.87 23.56 -5.05
CA ASP A 178 4.21 24.30 -6.13
C ASP A 178 4.28 23.61 -7.51
N GLN A 179 4.91 22.44 -7.59
CA GLN A 179 5.15 21.75 -8.86
C GLN A 179 4.19 20.56 -9.04
N LEU A 180 3.45 20.58 -10.16
CA LEU A 180 2.73 19.42 -10.68
C LEU A 180 3.74 18.34 -11.08
N VAL A 181 3.64 17.16 -10.46
CA VAL A 181 4.47 16.01 -10.82
C VAL A 181 4.06 15.45 -12.18
N ALA A 182 5.02 14.88 -12.91
CA ALA A 182 4.78 14.22 -14.18
C ALA A 182 3.66 13.18 -14.08
N THR A 183 2.77 13.19 -15.07
CA THR A 183 1.71 12.19 -15.22
C THR A 183 2.33 10.80 -15.37
N GLY A 184 1.77 9.78 -14.73
CA GLY A 184 2.31 8.41 -14.76
C GLY A 184 3.27 8.03 -13.63
N ASP A 185 3.57 8.93 -12.68
CA ASP A 185 4.28 8.55 -11.44
C ASP A 185 3.38 7.63 -10.58
N PRO A 186 3.87 6.46 -10.10
CA PRO A 186 3.12 5.58 -9.21
C PRO A 186 2.97 6.10 -7.76
N VAL A 187 3.87 6.98 -7.30
CA VAL A 187 3.92 7.46 -5.90
C VAL A 187 2.63 8.14 -5.46
N PRO A 188 1.99 9.05 -6.23
CA PRO A 188 0.74 9.69 -5.83
C PRO A 188 -0.39 8.69 -5.60
N VAL A 189 -0.51 7.67 -6.46
CA VAL A 189 -1.50 6.60 -6.29
C VAL A 189 -1.24 5.85 -4.98
N TRP A 190 0.01 5.47 -4.72
CA TRP A 190 0.37 4.80 -3.47
C TRP A 190 0.14 5.67 -2.23
N ASN A 191 0.44 6.96 -2.30
CA ASN A 191 0.15 7.90 -1.22
C ASN A 191 -1.37 7.92 -0.94
N ALA A 192 -2.21 7.99 -1.97
CA ALA A 192 -3.66 7.91 -1.81
C ALA A 192 -4.12 6.58 -1.21
N VAL A 193 -3.57 5.45 -1.69
CA VAL A 193 -3.84 4.10 -1.16
C VAL A 193 -3.53 4.03 0.34
N TYR A 194 -2.34 4.48 0.75
CA TYR A 194 -1.92 4.39 2.15
C TYR A 194 -2.54 5.46 3.03
N TYR A 195 -2.92 6.61 2.48
CA TYR A 195 -3.77 7.56 3.17
C TYR A 195 -5.12 6.91 3.52
N VAL A 196 -5.86 6.36 2.56
CA VAL A 196 -7.15 5.69 2.87
C VAL A 196 -6.97 4.49 3.80
N TRP A 197 -5.87 3.73 3.65
CA TRP A 197 -5.53 2.62 4.54
C TRP A 197 -5.30 3.07 5.97
N SER A 198 -4.58 4.18 6.15
CA SER A 198 -4.32 4.77 7.47
C SER A 198 -5.60 5.25 8.13
N ARG A 199 -6.64 5.65 7.38
CA ARG A 199 -7.90 6.13 7.97
C ARG A 199 -8.61 5.04 8.77
N ALA A 200 -8.56 3.80 8.31
CA ALA A 200 -9.11 2.65 9.03
C ALA A 200 -8.30 2.25 10.27
N ILE A 201 -7.06 2.71 10.40
CA ILE A 201 -6.19 2.50 11.56
C ILE A 201 -6.37 3.67 12.53
N ALA A 202 -6.18 4.90 12.06
CA ALA A 202 -6.32 6.11 12.85
C ALA A 202 -7.70 6.24 13.49
N ALA A 203 -8.78 5.88 12.77
CA ALA A 203 -10.15 5.91 13.30
C ALA A 203 -10.34 5.08 14.58
N ALA A 204 -9.45 4.15 14.90
CA ALA A 204 -9.59 3.26 16.04
C ALA A 204 -8.94 3.77 17.35
N SER A 205 -7.93 4.66 17.36
CA SER A 205 -7.53 5.52 18.51
C SER A 205 -6.18 6.25 18.26
N PRO A 206 -5.95 7.47 18.80
CA PRO A 206 -4.64 8.14 18.80
C PRO A 206 -3.52 7.39 19.56
N THR A 207 -3.84 6.60 20.59
CA THR A 207 -2.84 5.84 21.37
C THR A 207 -2.56 4.46 20.78
N GLN A 208 -3.37 4.02 19.81
CA GLN A 208 -3.41 2.65 19.35
C GLN A 208 -2.04 2.15 18.89
N PHE A 209 -1.25 3.00 18.24
CA PHE A 209 0.09 2.63 17.79
C PHE A 209 1.01 2.18 18.93
N LYS A 210 0.98 2.87 20.06
CA LYS A 210 1.79 2.48 21.22
C LYS A 210 1.32 1.13 21.76
N ASP A 211 0.01 0.99 21.96
CA ASP A 211 -0.59 -0.23 22.51
C ASP A 211 -0.31 -1.45 21.62
N VAL A 212 -0.33 -1.24 20.30
CA VAL A 212 0.03 -2.26 19.30
C VAL A 212 1.49 -2.69 19.45
N TRP A 213 2.43 -1.75 19.55
CA TRP A 213 3.85 -2.07 19.62
C TRP A 213 4.28 -2.66 20.97
N ASP A 214 3.64 -2.24 22.08
CA ASP A 214 3.86 -2.88 23.38
C ASP A 214 3.45 -4.35 23.35
N MET A 215 2.29 -4.64 22.75
CA MET A 215 1.81 -6.01 22.58
C MET A 215 2.68 -6.80 21.59
N TYR A 216 3.11 -6.18 20.50
CA TYR A 216 4.03 -6.80 19.55
C TYR A 216 5.36 -7.18 20.22
N GLY A 217 5.94 -6.28 21.03
CA GLY A 217 7.20 -6.52 21.73
C GLY A 217 7.12 -7.67 22.75
N GLN A 218 5.97 -7.84 23.39
CA GLN A 218 5.76 -8.94 24.35
C GLN A 218 5.59 -10.31 23.69
N ASN A 219 5.05 -10.35 22.47
CA ASN A 219 4.53 -11.58 21.88
C ASN A 219 5.25 -12.00 20.59
N CYS A 220 5.77 -11.05 19.81
CA CYS A 220 6.15 -11.28 18.41
C CYS A 220 7.64 -11.02 18.13
N SER A 221 8.28 -10.09 18.84
CA SER A 221 9.64 -9.62 18.56
C SER A 221 10.72 -10.72 18.72
N VAL A 222 10.49 -11.71 19.58
CA VAL A 222 11.43 -12.83 19.77
C VAL A 222 11.71 -13.61 18.47
N CYS A 223 10.71 -13.67 17.58
CA CYS A 223 10.84 -14.27 16.25
C CYS A 223 11.01 -13.20 15.16
N HIS A 224 10.16 -12.18 15.16
CA HIS A 224 10.09 -11.21 14.06
C HIS A 224 11.00 -9.98 14.23
N GLY A 225 11.66 -9.82 15.37
CA GLY A 225 12.53 -8.68 15.72
C GLY A 225 11.74 -7.44 16.13
N ASP A 226 12.37 -6.51 16.86
CA ASP A 226 11.70 -5.32 17.41
C ASP A 226 11.12 -4.40 16.33
N THR A 227 11.69 -4.44 15.13
CA THR A 227 11.28 -3.65 13.96
C THR A 227 10.42 -4.42 12.96
N ALA A 228 10.02 -5.65 13.31
CA ALA A 228 9.25 -6.57 12.48
C ALA A 228 9.93 -6.99 11.16
N GLN A 229 11.26 -7.06 11.15
CA GLN A 229 12.05 -7.39 9.95
C GLN A 229 12.35 -8.89 9.78
N GLY A 230 11.73 -9.75 10.59
CA GLY A 230 12.00 -11.18 10.56
C GLY A 230 13.39 -11.54 11.06
N ASN A 231 13.98 -10.69 11.92
CA ASN A 231 15.36 -10.80 12.38
C ASN A 231 15.46 -10.93 13.92
N GLY A 232 14.42 -11.45 14.56
CA GLY A 232 14.43 -11.70 16.00
C GLY A 232 15.46 -12.76 16.40
N PRO A 233 15.80 -12.87 17.69
CA PRO A 233 16.79 -13.83 18.19
C PRO A 233 16.57 -15.28 17.72
N LEU A 234 15.31 -15.70 17.55
CA LEU A 234 14.97 -17.04 17.08
C LEU A 234 14.90 -17.16 15.55
N ALA A 235 14.92 -16.07 14.79
CA ALA A 235 14.63 -16.08 13.35
C ALA A 235 15.48 -17.09 12.55
N ARG A 236 16.77 -17.19 12.88
CA ARG A 236 17.73 -18.07 12.17
C ARG A 236 17.52 -19.56 12.45
N THR A 237 16.77 -19.92 13.50
CA THR A 237 16.51 -21.31 13.87
C THR A 237 15.15 -21.82 13.38
N LEU A 238 14.37 -20.98 12.69
CA LEU A 238 13.02 -21.30 12.25
C LEU A 238 12.98 -21.58 10.74
N ASN A 239 12.17 -22.56 10.34
CA ASN A 239 11.91 -22.87 8.95
C ASN A 239 10.38 -23.01 8.71
N PRO A 240 9.75 -22.15 7.89
CA PRO A 240 10.35 -20.99 7.22
C PRO A 240 10.79 -19.90 8.22
N PRO A 241 11.73 -19.02 7.84
CA PRO A 241 12.07 -17.87 8.67
C PRO A 241 10.85 -16.94 8.83
N PRO A 242 10.78 -16.18 9.94
CA PRO A 242 9.72 -15.19 10.14
C PRO A 242 9.71 -14.16 9.02
N PHE A 243 8.51 -13.79 8.56
CA PHE A 243 8.34 -12.83 7.46
C PHE A 243 8.88 -11.44 7.83
N ASP A 244 9.57 -10.81 6.88
CA ASP A 244 10.05 -9.43 6.94
C ASP A 244 8.94 -8.45 6.53
N PHE A 245 8.34 -7.78 7.52
CA PHE A 245 7.28 -6.80 7.30
C PHE A 245 7.78 -5.47 6.73
N SER A 246 9.09 -5.30 6.53
CA SER A 246 9.62 -4.22 5.68
C SER A 246 9.58 -4.54 4.19
N ASN A 247 9.25 -5.79 3.81
CA ASN A 247 9.01 -6.16 2.41
C ASN A 247 7.67 -5.60 1.92
N ARG A 248 7.72 -4.35 1.49
CA ARG A 248 6.55 -3.54 1.10
C ARG A 248 5.77 -4.16 -0.06
N LYS A 249 6.46 -4.72 -1.05
CA LYS A 249 5.84 -5.35 -2.22
C LYS A 249 5.02 -6.57 -1.79
N ALA A 250 5.61 -7.47 -1.00
CA ALA A 250 4.93 -8.68 -0.54
C ALA A 250 3.74 -8.34 0.38
N LEU A 251 3.88 -7.35 1.28
CA LEU A 251 2.75 -6.90 2.07
C LEU A 251 1.66 -6.28 1.22
N ALA A 252 2.00 -5.42 0.26
CA ALA A 252 1.03 -4.83 -0.64
C ALA A 252 0.27 -5.88 -1.48
N GLN A 253 0.79 -7.10 -1.61
CA GLN A 253 0.14 -8.23 -2.28
C GLN A 253 -0.65 -9.14 -1.33
N SER A 254 -0.58 -8.91 -0.03
CA SER A 254 -1.30 -9.67 1.00
C SER A 254 -2.62 -8.99 1.38
N THR A 255 -3.63 -9.76 1.78
CA THR A 255 -4.87 -9.21 2.37
C THR A 255 -4.80 -9.15 3.89
N ASP A 256 -5.60 -8.26 4.47
CA ASP A 256 -5.74 -8.18 5.93
C ASP A 256 -6.42 -9.43 6.50
N ALA A 257 -7.31 -10.05 5.73
CA ALA A 257 -7.91 -11.34 6.04
C ALA A 257 -6.84 -12.43 6.21
N PHE A 258 -5.87 -12.49 5.30
CA PHE A 258 -4.74 -13.42 5.40
C PHE A 258 -3.90 -13.15 6.64
N LEU A 259 -3.49 -11.89 6.89
CA LEU A 259 -2.67 -11.56 8.06
C LEU A 259 -3.38 -11.90 9.37
N PHE A 260 -4.67 -11.57 9.49
CA PHE A 260 -5.49 -11.88 10.65
C PHE A 260 -5.66 -13.39 10.87
N TRP A 261 -5.92 -14.14 9.79
CA TRP A 261 -5.97 -15.60 9.86
C TRP A 261 -4.61 -16.17 10.29
N ARG A 262 -3.52 -15.65 9.72
CA ARG A 262 -2.17 -16.16 9.96
C ARG A 262 -1.75 -16.01 11.43
N ILE A 263 -2.04 -14.87 12.05
CA ILE A 263 -1.80 -14.66 13.49
C ILE A 263 -2.79 -15.45 14.35
N SER A 264 -4.04 -15.61 13.92
CA SER A 264 -5.03 -16.37 14.67
C SER A 264 -4.69 -17.86 14.77
N GLU A 265 -4.33 -18.51 13.66
CA GLU A 265 -4.18 -19.97 13.64
C GLU A 265 -2.77 -20.47 13.95
N GLY A 266 -1.73 -19.65 13.79
CA GLY A 266 -0.39 -20.21 13.84
C GLY A 266 -0.11 -21.16 12.67
N GLY A 267 1.03 -21.85 12.70
CA GLY A 267 1.39 -22.80 11.66
C GLY A 267 0.51 -24.05 11.68
N GLN A 268 0.00 -24.42 12.85
CA GLN A 268 -0.75 -25.66 13.07
C GLN A 268 -2.24 -25.56 12.67
N PHE A 269 -2.55 -24.99 11.50
CA PHE A 269 -3.91 -24.86 11.00
C PHE A 269 -4.39 -26.15 10.30
N LYS A 270 -5.68 -26.50 10.47
CA LYS A 270 -6.28 -27.69 9.83
C LYS A 270 -6.76 -27.42 8.40
N THR A 271 -7.29 -26.22 8.16
CA THR A 271 -7.88 -25.83 6.87
C THR A 271 -7.61 -24.36 6.60
N ILE A 272 -7.43 -24.00 5.33
CA ILE A 272 -7.35 -22.60 4.89
C ILE A 272 -8.76 -22.10 4.55
N PRO A 273 -9.28 -21.05 5.22
CA PRO A 273 -10.60 -20.50 4.95
C PRO A 273 -10.75 -20.06 3.50
N LEU A 274 -11.99 -20.12 2.99
CA LEU A 274 -12.30 -19.69 1.63
C LEU A 274 -11.87 -18.23 1.39
N SER A 275 -12.11 -17.35 2.36
CA SER A 275 -11.70 -15.94 2.31
C SER A 275 -10.19 -15.73 2.12
N VAL A 276 -9.36 -16.63 2.63
CA VAL A 276 -7.90 -16.60 2.41
C VAL A 276 -7.54 -17.22 1.07
N ARG A 277 -8.12 -18.37 0.74
CA ARG A 277 -7.87 -19.07 -0.54
C ARG A 277 -8.25 -18.24 -1.76
N GLU A 278 -9.36 -17.51 -1.69
CA GLU A 278 -9.82 -16.65 -2.78
C GLU A 278 -9.08 -15.31 -2.80
N SER A 279 -8.47 -14.87 -1.69
CA SER A 279 -7.85 -13.56 -1.65
C SER A 279 -6.36 -13.51 -1.99
N MET A 280 -5.77 -14.65 -2.34
CA MET A 280 -4.35 -14.82 -2.62
C MET A 280 -4.13 -15.59 -3.91
N THR A 281 -3.02 -15.31 -4.62
CA THR A 281 -2.63 -16.12 -5.78
C THR A 281 -2.14 -17.50 -5.34
N PRO A 282 -2.20 -18.53 -6.19
CA PRO A 282 -1.63 -19.85 -5.89
C PRO A 282 -0.17 -19.78 -5.45
N GLU A 283 0.63 -18.93 -6.10
CA GLU A 283 2.05 -18.73 -5.77
C GLU A 283 2.21 -18.11 -4.38
N SER A 284 1.37 -17.13 -4.03
CA SER A 284 1.39 -16.50 -2.70
C SER A 284 0.98 -17.48 -1.60
N LEU A 285 -0.02 -18.34 -1.86
CA LEU A 285 -0.40 -19.40 -0.93
C LEU A 285 0.77 -20.36 -0.71
N GLN A 286 1.41 -20.82 -1.78
CA GLN A 286 2.57 -21.72 -1.68
C GLN A 286 3.74 -21.07 -0.94
N GLN A 287 3.96 -19.77 -1.13
CA GLN A 287 5.09 -19.06 -0.54
C GLN A 287 4.89 -18.75 0.95
N PHE A 288 3.66 -18.46 1.41
CA PHE A 288 3.43 -17.94 2.76
C PHE A 288 2.63 -18.88 3.67
N VAL A 289 1.94 -19.88 3.12
CA VAL A 289 1.00 -20.72 3.89
C VAL A 289 1.59 -22.10 4.14
N HIS A 290 2.33 -22.21 5.25
CA HIS A 290 3.03 -23.43 5.64
C HIS A 290 2.48 -24.02 6.94
N GLN A 291 1.97 -25.25 6.90
CA GLN A 291 1.44 -25.95 8.08
C GLN A 291 2.52 -26.30 9.12
N TRP A 292 3.78 -26.42 8.68
CA TRP A 292 4.92 -26.71 9.56
C TRP A 292 5.57 -25.46 10.16
N SER A 293 4.99 -24.27 9.94
CA SER A 293 5.50 -23.04 10.54
C SER A 293 5.51 -23.12 12.07
N ALA A 294 6.60 -22.65 12.68
CA ALA A 294 6.74 -22.56 14.14
C ALA A 294 5.95 -21.41 14.78
N MET A 295 5.25 -20.59 13.98
CA MET A 295 4.46 -19.48 14.51
C MET A 295 3.29 -20.04 15.36
N PRO A 296 3.18 -19.68 16.64
CA PRO A 296 2.10 -20.17 17.50
C PRO A 296 0.74 -19.59 17.09
N SER A 297 -0.34 -20.24 17.52
CA SER A 297 -1.68 -19.67 17.45
C SER A 297 -1.84 -18.61 18.53
N TRP A 298 -2.31 -17.43 18.14
CA TRP A 298 -2.65 -16.36 19.08
C TRP A 298 -4.15 -16.26 19.33
N ARG A 299 -4.96 -17.12 18.69
CA ARG A 299 -6.36 -17.28 19.07
C ARG A 299 -6.43 -17.94 20.46
N GLY A 300 -7.20 -17.33 21.35
CA GLY A 300 -7.34 -17.79 22.73
C GLY A 300 -6.32 -17.18 23.70
N VAL A 301 -5.23 -16.59 23.19
CA VAL A 301 -4.28 -15.78 23.99
C VAL A 301 -4.59 -14.30 23.86
N LEU A 302 -4.80 -13.83 22.62
CA LEU A 302 -5.18 -12.46 22.31
C LEU A 302 -6.67 -12.38 21.97
N THR A 303 -7.29 -11.24 22.24
CA THR A 303 -8.65 -10.94 21.75
C THR A 303 -8.64 -10.75 20.24
N GLU A 304 -9.82 -10.78 19.62
CA GLU A 304 -9.96 -10.44 18.20
C GLU A 304 -9.44 -9.04 17.89
N ASP A 305 -9.82 -8.05 18.69
CA ASP A 305 -9.37 -6.66 18.52
C ASP A 305 -7.85 -6.52 18.65
N GLN A 306 -7.25 -7.23 19.60
CA GLN A 306 -5.78 -7.26 19.75
C GLN A 306 -5.09 -7.85 18.52
N ARG A 307 -5.61 -8.94 17.95
CA ARG A 307 -5.05 -9.48 16.69
C ARG A 307 -5.20 -8.49 15.53
N TRP A 308 -6.31 -7.77 15.44
CA TRP A 308 -6.49 -6.70 14.46
C TRP A 308 -5.53 -5.53 14.66
N MET A 309 -5.29 -5.14 15.91
CA MET A 309 -4.28 -4.15 16.27
C MET A 309 -2.90 -4.56 15.75
N LEU A 310 -2.50 -5.83 15.90
CA LEU A 310 -1.21 -6.31 15.37
C LEU A 310 -1.16 -6.27 13.83
N VAL A 311 -2.25 -6.60 13.14
CA VAL A 311 -2.34 -6.43 11.68
C VAL A 311 -2.15 -4.97 11.30
N ASP A 312 -2.78 -4.04 12.02
CA ASP A 312 -2.65 -2.60 11.81
C ASP A 312 -1.20 -2.13 12.00
N GLY A 313 -0.52 -2.62 13.04
CA GLY A 313 0.89 -2.31 13.34
C GLY A 313 1.86 -2.78 12.26
N VAL A 314 1.77 -4.04 11.83
CA VAL A 314 2.68 -4.54 10.79
C VAL A 314 2.41 -3.90 9.44
N ARG A 315 1.15 -3.55 9.13
CA ARG A 315 0.78 -2.78 7.93
C ARG A 315 1.38 -1.40 7.93
N SER A 316 1.51 -0.80 9.10
CA SER A 316 2.08 0.52 9.24
C SER A 316 3.53 0.58 8.73
N ARG A 317 4.28 -0.52 8.78
CA ARG A 317 5.67 -0.56 8.32
C ARG A 317 5.87 -0.25 6.83
N THR A 318 4.81 -0.26 6.01
CA THR A 318 4.92 -0.08 4.56
C THR A 318 4.72 1.37 4.08
N TYR A 319 4.46 2.32 4.97
CA TYR A 319 4.24 3.73 4.63
C TYR A 319 4.61 4.70 5.78
N GLU A 320 4.93 5.95 5.46
CA GLU A 320 5.11 7.02 6.45
C GLU A 320 3.75 7.37 7.08
N HIS A 321 3.71 7.43 8.42
CA HIS A 321 2.50 7.76 9.18
C HIS A 321 2.21 9.26 9.22
N GLU A 322 0.97 9.60 9.55
CA GLU A 322 0.55 10.94 9.96
C GLU A 322 0.96 11.24 11.41
#